data_AF-A0A927U2R5-F1
#
_entry.id   AF-A0A927U2R5-F1
#
_cell.length_a   1.000
_cell.length_b   1.000
_cell.length_c   1.000
_cell.angle_alpha   90.00
_cell.angle_beta   90.00
_cell.angle_gamma   90.00
#
_symmetry.space_group_name_H-M   'P 1'
#
loop_
_entity.id
_entity.type
_entity.pdbx_description
1 polymer ?
#
loop_
_entity_poly.entity_id
_entity_poly.type
_entity_poly.pdbx_seq_one_letter_code
_entity_poly.pdbx_strand_id
1 'polypeptide(L)'
;MALTKSTINKLYCPKCGNTYSADEVHQLCECGSPLLVEYDLEKAKETLTKENLKNRSKSLWRYEELLPVKDTENIVSLGEGFTPLIPLPNVGRKNDIPNLLMKDEGIIPTGTFKARGAAVGVSKAKELGVKELAMPTNGNAGAAWSVYSARAGIKANIIMPEDAPKITRNECAATGAQLYLVKGLISDCGKIVGASLKSNGWFDASTLKEPYRIEGKKTMGLEIAEQLEFELPDVIIYPTGGGVGIIGIYKALNELKEIGLVQGELPRLVAVQAEHCSPIVKAFEEHKDASEFYEDSHTIAFGINVPKALGDFLVLKSIYETNGAAVAVTDDEIIESLRELATEEGTFVCPEGAATFAAAKKLRQQEFIKANDRVVLLNTGAGIKYPDTLKVEVPYLEKDAVL
;
A
#
# COMPACT_ATOMS: atom_id res chain seq x y z
N MET A 1 -11.96 23.14 -19.42
CA MET A 1 -11.24 22.11 -18.65
C MET A 1 -12.08 20.84 -18.68
N ALA A 2 -11.46 19.69 -18.95
CA ALA A 2 -12.16 18.42 -18.92
C ALA A 2 -12.28 17.96 -17.46
N LEU A 3 -13.51 17.80 -16.96
CA LEU A 3 -13.74 17.29 -15.61
C LEU A 3 -13.64 15.77 -15.59
N THR A 4 -13.10 15.22 -14.51
CA THR A 4 -13.23 13.80 -14.19
C THR A 4 -14.67 13.51 -13.76
N LYS A 5 -14.99 12.22 -13.57
CA LYS A 5 -16.25 11.82 -12.94
C LYS A 5 -16.18 11.73 -11.41
N SER A 6 -15.15 12.30 -10.79
CA SER A 6 -15.00 12.26 -9.33
C SER A 6 -16.28 12.69 -8.62
N THR A 7 -16.72 11.85 -7.68
CA THR A 7 -17.87 12.14 -6.82
C THR A 7 -17.44 12.50 -5.40
N ILE A 8 -16.19 12.96 -5.24
CA ILE A 8 -15.69 13.40 -3.93
C ILE A 8 -16.63 14.45 -3.33
N ASN A 9 -17.08 14.18 -2.11
CA ASN A 9 -18.02 15.03 -1.39
C ASN A 9 -17.27 15.88 -0.35
N LYS A 10 -16.66 15.21 0.63
CA LYS A 10 -16.00 15.85 1.77
C LYS A 10 -14.90 14.95 2.33
N LEU A 11 -14.12 15.50 3.27
CA LEU A 11 -13.29 14.70 4.16
C LEU A 11 -13.98 14.55 5.51
N TYR A 12 -13.72 13.46 6.22
CA TYR A 12 -14.24 13.27 7.57
C TYR A 12 -13.20 12.59 8.49
N CYS A 13 -13.33 12.85 9.79
CA CYS A 13 -12.53 12.21 10.82
C CYS A 13 -13.24 10.94 11.33
N PRO A 14 -12.63 9.75 11.22
CA PRO A 14 -13.24 8.50 11.68
C PRO A 14 -13.30 8.38 13.22
N LYS A 15 -12.62 9.26 13.97
CA LYS A 15 -12.63 9.25 15.45
C LYS A 15 -13.65 10.20 16.07
N CYS A 16 -13.76 11.43 15.56
CA CYS A 16 -14.65 12.46 16.14
C CYS A 16 -15.81 12.89 15.24
N GLY A 17 -15.86 12.43 13.99
CA GLY A 17 -16.95 12.75 13.06
C GLY A 17 -16.88 14.14 12.42
N ASN A 18 -15.90 14.98 12.77
CA ASN A 18 -15.72 16.29 12.14
C ASN A 18 -15.53 16.16 10.63
N THR A 19 -16.12 17.09 9.88
CA THR A 19 -16.04 17.12 8.42
C THR A 19 -15.26 18.33 7.93
N TYR A 20 -14.58 18.16 6.81
CA TYR A 20 -13.73 19.17 6.20
C TYR A 20 -13.99 19.27 4.69
N SER A 21 -13.70 20.42 4.11
CA SER A 21 -13.85 20.64 2.67
C SER A 21 -12.91 19.74 1.88
N ALA A 22 -13.36 19.23 0.74
CA ALA A 22 -12.49 18.49 -0.19
C ALA A 22 -11.66 19.43 -1.10
N ASP A 23 -11.96 20.73 -1.08
CA ASP A 23 -11.39 21.76 -1.96
C ASP A 23 -10.34 22.62 -1.26
N GLU A 24 -10.03 22.31 -0.01
CA GLU A 24 -9.01 23.00 0.79
C GLU A 24 -7.89 22.04 1.20
N VAL A 25 -6.73 22.61 1.51
CA VAL A 25 -5.59 21.85 2.02
C VAL A 25 -5.85 21.48 3.48
N HIS A 26 -6.05 20.18 3.72
CA HIS A 26 -6.14 19.62 5.06
C HIS A 26 -5.03 18.61 5.34
N GLN A 27 -4.76 18.44 6.63
CA GLN A 27 -3.81 17.47 7.17
C GLN A 27 -4.58 16.55 8.12
N LEU A 28 -4.11 16.42 9.36
CA LEU A 28 -4.83 15.73 10.41
C LEU A 28 -6.05 16.52 10.86
N CYS A 29 -7.05 15.80 11.37
CA CYS A 29 -8.10 16.38 12.18
C CYS A 29 -7.48 17.08 13.40
N GLU A 30 -8.20 18.05 13.96
CA GLU A 30 -7.82 18.72 15.21
C GLU A 30 -7.60 17.74 16.39
N CYS A 31 -8.28 16.59 16.40
CA CYS A 31 -8.08 15.53 17.39
C CYS A 31 -6.85 14.64 17.12
N GLY A 32 -6.06 14.94 16.08
CA GLY A 32 -4.86 14.20 15.68
C GLY A 32 -5.11 12.94 14.84
N SER A 33 -6.37 12.61 14.54
CA SER A 33 -6.73 11.48 13.67
C SER A 33 -6.46 11.79 12.20
N PRO A 34 -6.09 10.79 11.37
CA PRO A 34 -6.13 10.94 9.91
C PRO A 34 -7.55 11.26 9.44
N LEU A 35 -7.66 12.04 8.36
CA LEU A 35 -8.91 12.27 7.64
C LEU A 35 -9.08 11.24 6.54
N LEU A 36 -10.33 10.82 6.29
CA LEU A 36 -10.72 9.91 5.22
C LEU A 36 -11.56 10.66 4.19
N VAL A 37 -11.52 10.22 2.93
CA VAL A 37 -12.33 10.80 1.85
C VAL A 37 -13.70 10.14 1.82
N GLU A 38 -14.76 10.94 1.72
CA GLU A 38 -16.13 10.49 1.46
C GLU A 38 -16.53 10.85 0.02
N TYR A 39 -17.23 9.93 -0.63
CA TYR A 39 -17.76 10.06 -1.99
C TYR A 39 -19.29 10.02 -1.96
N ASP A 40 -19.92 10.72 -2.90
CA ASP A 40 -21.33 10.49 -3.22
C ASP A 40 -21.43 9.20 -4.05
N LEU A 41 -21.79 8.11 -3.37
CA LEU A 41 -21.83 6.76 -3.95
C LEU A 41 -23.07 6.53 -4.81
N GLU A 42 -24.18 7.22 -4.53
CA GLU A 42 -25.38 7.20 -5.39
C GLU A 42 -25.04 7.80 -6.75
N LYS A 43 -24.33 8.94 -6.77
CA LYS A 43 -23.83 9.53 -8.00
C LYS A 43 -22.76 8.66 -8.67
N ALA A 44 -21.87 8.03 -7.90
CA ALA A 44 -20.83 7.17 -8.47
C ALA A 44 -21.45 5.99 -9.24
N LYS A 45 -22.52 5.39 -8.70
CA LYS A 45 -23.24 4.25 -9.28
C LYS A 45 -23.83 4.53 -10.66
N GLU A 46 -24.15 5.78 -10.98
CA GLU A 46 -24.68 6.17 -12.28
C GLU A 46 -23.72 5.82 -13.43
N THR A 47 -22.41 5.87 -13.18
CA THR A 47 -21.39 5.72 -14.24
C THR A 47 -20.33 4.65 -13.96
N LEU A 48 -20.11 4.29 -12.69
CA LEU A 48 -19.26 3.17 -12.30
C LEU A 48 -20.05 1.86 -12.39
N THR A 49 -20.18 1.34 -13.61
CA THR A 49 -20.88 0.09 -13.90
C THR A 49 -19.94 -0.94 -14.54
N LYS A 50 -20.25 -2.23 -14.41
CA LYS A 50 -19.48 -3.31 -15.05
C LYS A 50 -19.33 -3.09 -16.56
N GLU A 51 -20.38 -2.60 -17.22
CA GLU A 51 -20.37 -2.35 -18.66
C GLU A 51 -19.47 -1.17 -19.04
N ASN A 52 -19.54 -0.07 -18.30
CA ASN A 52 -18.69 1.09 -18.57
C ASN A 52 -17.20 0.76 -18.37
N LEU A 53 -16.87 -0.08 -17.38
CA LEU A 53 -15.48 -0.47 -17.09
C LEU A 53 -14.83 -1.26 -18.24
N LYS A 54 -15.58 -2.10 -18.98
CA LYS A 54 -15.04 -2.90 -20.11
C LYS A 54 -14.33 -2.05 -21.15
N ASN A 55 -14.81 -0.83 -21.38
CA ASN A 55 -14.32 0.07 -22.42
C ASN A 55 -13.27 1.08 -21.91
N ARG A 56 -12.95 1.08 -20.60
CA ARG A 56 -11.96 2.00 -20.02
C ARG A 56 -10.54 1.48 -20.21
N SER A 57 -9.60 2.42 -20.28
CA SER A 57 -8.17 2.08 -20.26
C SER A 57 -7.79 1.37 -18.96
N LYS A 58 -6.86 0.42 -19.07
CA LYS A 58 -6.30 -0.31 -17.92
C LYS A 58 -5.33 0.58 -17.15
N SER A 59 -5.86 1.48 -16.33
CA SER A 59 -5.10 2.40 -15.49
C SER A 59 -5.75 2.54 -14.11
N LEU A 60 -5.01 3.08 -13.14
CA LEU A 60 -5.52 3.45 -11.82
C LEU A 60 -6.75 4.37 -11.91
N TRP A 61 -6.71 5.31 -12.85
CA TRP A 61 -7.73 6.34 -13.06
C TRP A 61 -9.01 5.82 -13.73
N ARG A 62 -9.08 4.53 -14.08
CA ARG A 62 -10.31 3.89 -14.58
C ARG A 62 -11.47 3.93 -13.57
N TYR A 63 -11.18 4.17 -12.30
CA TYR A 63 -12.15 4.30 -11.21
C TYR A 63 -12.33 5.76 -10.76
N GLU A 64 -12.24 6.72 -11.68
CA GLU A 64 -12.28 8.17 -11.42
C GLU A 64 -13.42 8.63 -10.51
N GLU A 65 -14.58 7.96 -10.53
CA GLU A 65 -15.72 8.24 -9.65
C GLU A 65 -15.32 8.18 -8.17
N LEU A 66 -14.48 7.21 -7.83
CA LEU A 66 -14.00 6.94 -6.48
C LEU A 66 -12.59 7.48 -6.25
N LEU A 67 -12.15 8.49 -7.01
CA LEU A 67 -10.84 9.14 -6.83
C LEU A 67 -10.99 10.64 -6.60
N PRO A 68 -10.12 11.28 -5.79
CA PRO A 68 -10.38 12.61 -5.21
C PRO A 68 -10.02 13.81 -6.08
N VAL A 69 -9.78 13.62 -7.39
CA VAL A 69 -9.32 14.66 -8.32
C VAL A 69 -10.45 15.02 -9.27
N LYS A 70 -10.89 16.28 -9.28
CA LYS A 70 -12.04 16.78 -10.06
C LYS A 70 -11.63 17.25 -11.47
N ASP A 71 -10.44 17.83 -11.62
CA ASP A 71 -9.94 18.33 -12.89
C ASP A 71 -8.88 17.40 -13.51
N THR A 72 -9.14 16.95 -14.73
CA THR A 72 -8.25 16.03 -15.47
C THR A 72 -6.85 16.62 -15.66
N GLU A 73 -6.71 17.95 -15.77
CA GLU A 73 -5.41 18.60 -15.95
C GLU A 73 -4.49 18.43 -14.72
N ASN A 74 -5.07 18.12 -13.55
CA ASN A 74 -4.32 17.87 -12.32
C ASN A 74 -3.91 16.41 -12.13
N ILE A 75 -4.37 15.50 -12.99
CA ILE A 75 -3.93 14.09 -12.94
C ILE A 75 -2.45 13.99 -13.30
N VAL A 76 -1.67 13.48 -12.35
CA VAL A 76 -0.26 13.15 -12.48
C VAL A 76 -0.15 11.63 -12.53
N SER A 77 0.06 11.09 -13.74
CA SER A 77 0.13 9.65 -13.96
C SER A 77 1.36 9.25 -14.76
N LEU A 78 1.84 8.04 -14.50
CA LEU A 78 2.88 7.32 -15.24
C LEU A 78 2.36 5.99 -15.80
N GLY A 79 1.04 5.80 -15.84
CA GLY A 79 0.41 4.56 -16.31
C GLY A 79 0.26 3.49 -15.24
N GLU A 80 0.35 3.86 -13.96
CA GLU A 80 0.12 2.95 -12.83
C GLU A 80 -1.29 2.34 -12.83
N GLY A 81 -1.42 1.16 -12.21
CA GLY A 81 -2.68 0.47 -12.01
C GLY A 81 -2.91 -0.71 -12.95
N PHE A 82 -4.07 -1.35 -12.78
CA PHE A 82 -4.49 -2.59 -13.40
C PHE A 82 -3.39 -3.67 -13.43
N THR A 83 -2.68 -3.80 -12.30
CA THR A 83 -1.55 -4.73 -12.15
C THR A 83 -2.04 -6.19 -12.22
N PRO A 84 -1.17 -7.16 -12.56
CA PRO A 84 -1.58 -8.54 -12.75
C PRO A 84 -2.15 -9.18 -11.48
N LEU A 85 -3.13 -10.05 -11.67
CA LEU A 85 -3.58 -11.02 -10.69
C LEU A 85 -3.11 -12.40 -11.18
N ILE A 86 -2.02 -12.89 -10.60
CA ILE A 86 -1.25 -14.04 -11.08
C ILE A 86 -1.66 -15.30 -10.32
N PRO A 87 -2.09 -16.38 -10.98
CA PRO A 87 -2.27 -17.68 -10.33
C PRO A 87 -0.93 -18.26 -9.85
N LEU A 88 -0.92 -18.89 -8.66
CA LEU A 88 0.25 -19.56 -8.09
C LEU A 88 0.01 -21.08 -7.93
N PRO A 89 -0.13 -21.84 -9.05
CA PRO A 89 -0.60 -23.23 -9.02
C PRO A 89 0.39 -24.24 -8.44
N ASN A 90 1.69 -23.99 -8.49
CA ASN A 90 2.70 -24.93 -8.00
C ASN A 90 2.82 -24.84 -6.49
N VAL A 91 3.04 -23.65 -5.95
CA VAL A 91 3.10 -23.44 -4.49
C VAL A 91 1.74 -23.60 -3.85
N GLY A 92 0.66 -23.23 -4.56
CA GLY A 92 -0.72 -23.46 -4.10
C GLY A 92 -1.00 -24.94 -3.89
N ARG A 93 -0.71 -25.81 -4.86
CA ARG A 93 -0.87 -27.26 -4.69
C ARG A 93 0.05 -27.84 -3.62
N LYS A 94 1.33 -27.43 -3.58
CA LYS A 94 2.31 -27.90 -2.61
C LYS A 94 1.91 -27.61 -1.16
N ASN A 95 1.19 -26.51 -0.94
CA ASN A 95 0.78 -26.04 0.39
C ASN A 95 -0.71 -26.22 0.67
N ASP A 96 -1.42 -27.00 -0.15
CA ASP A 96 -2.86 -27.31 0.02
C ASP A 96 -3.78 -26.06 -0.01
N ILE A 97 -3.41 -25.08 -0.84
CA ILE A 97 -4.16 -23.86 -1.16
C ILE A 97 -4.31 -23.76 -2.69
N PRO A 98 -5.14 -24.60 -3.33
CA PRO A 98 -5.19 -24.73 -4.79
C PRO A 98 -5.66 -23.46 -5.52
N ASN A 99 -6.45 -22.61 -4.86
CA ASN A 99 -6.99 -21.36 -5.42
C ASN A 99 -6.18 -20.13 -4.96
N LEU A 100 -4.84 -20.25 -4.98
CA LEU A 100 -3.92 -19.20 -4.57
C LEU A 100 -3.61 -18.25 -5.73
N LEU A 101 -3.80 -16.95 -5.50
CA LEU A 101 -3.53 -15.87 -6.43
C LEU A 101 -2.59 -14.85 -5.79
N MET A 102 -1.85 -14.11 -6.61
CA MET A 102 -1.03 -12.98 -6.20
C MET A 102 -1.42 -11.73 -6.98
N LYS A 103 -1.83 -10.69 -6.26
CA LYS A 103 -1.95 -9.35 -6.80
C LYS A 103 -0.56 -8.72 -6.82
N ASP A 104 0.06 -8.66 -8.00
CA ASP A 104 1.47 -8.29 -8.15
C ASP A 104 1.68 -6.81 -8.46
N GLU A 105 1.99 -6.02 -7.43
CA GLU A 105 2.29 -4.59 -7.56
C GLU A 105 3.75 -4.31 -7.97
N GLY A 106 4.57 -5.34 -8.23
CA GLY A 106 5.98 -5.16 -8.58
C GLY A 106 6.19 -4.48 -9.93
N ILE A 107 5.23 -4.59 -10.86
CA ILE A 107 5.36 -4.06 -12.22
C ILE A 107 4.74 -2.67 -12.42
N ILE A 108 4.46 -1.96 -11.34
CA ILE A 108 3.97 -0.58 -11.35
C ILE A 108 5.13 0.42 -11.50
N PRO A 109 4.91 1.68 -11.92
CA PRO A 109 5.93 2.73 -11.83
C PRO A 109 6.65 2.73 -10.49
N THR A 110 7.97 2.94 -10.49
CA THR A 110 8.86 2.87 -9.30
C THR A 110 9.02 1.47 -8.66
N GLY A 111 8.41 0.44 -9.23
CA GLY A 111 8.55 -0.95 -8.81
C GLY A 111 7.87 -1.30 -7.49
N THR A 112 7.01 -0.43 -6.95
CA THR A 112 6.25 -0.69 -5.71
C THR A 112 4.89 0.00 -5.70
N PHE A 113 3.92 -0.58 -4.99
CA PHE A 113 2.55 -0.06 -4.86
C PHE A 113 2.47 1.38 -4.30
N LYS A 114 3.57 1.93 -3.77
CA LYS A 114 3.66 3.32 -3.30
C LYS A 114 3.34 4.30 -4.42
N ALA A 115 3.59 3.93 -5.69
CA ALA A 115 3.19 4.70 -6.85
C ALA A 115 1.69 5.00 -6.91
N ARG A 116 0.81 4.09 -6.48
CA ARG A 116 -0.63 4.36 -6.43
C ARG A 116 -0.96 5.54 -5.52
N GLY A 117 -0.42 5.51 -4.31
CA GLY A 117 -0.61 6.57 -3.32
C GLY A 117 0.03 7.88 -3.76
N ALA A 118 1.19 7.82 -4.41
CA ALA A 118 1.87 8.99 -4.95
C ALA A 118 1.08 9.61 -6.12
N ALA A 119 0.58 8.80 -7.05
CA ALA A 119 -0.24 9.25 -8.18
C ALA A 119 -1.43 10.08 -7.69
N VAL A 120 -2.23 9.53 -6.77
CA VAL A 120 -3.43 10.22 -6.29
C VAL A 120 -3.09 11.37 -5.35
N GLY A 121 -2.18 11.17 -4.40
CA GLY A 121 -1.79 12.18 -3.43
C GLY A 121 -1.15 13.41 -4.07
N VAL A 122 -0.23 13.22 -5.02
CA VAL A 122 0.42 14.32 -5.76
C VAL A 122 -0.55 15.00 -6.72
N SER A 123 -1.43 14.25 -7.39
CA SER A 123 -2.48 14.85 -8.24
C SER A 123 -3.40 15.76 -7.45
N LYS A 124 -3.85 15.31 -6.26
CA LYS A 124 -4.69 16.13 -5.41
C LYS A 124 -3.93 17.33 -4.82
N ALA A 125 -2.67 17.14 -4.43
CA ALA A 125 -1.83 18.25 -3.99
C ALA A 125 -1.68 19.32 -5.10
N LYS A 126 -1.48 18.90 -6.35
CA LYS A 126 -1.43 19.78 -7.52
C LYS A 126 -2.74 20.55 -7.71
N GLU A 127 -3.88 19.86 -7.64
CA GLU A 127 -5.22 20.47 -7.73
C GLU A 127 -5.47 21.52 -6.63
N LEU A 128 -5.01 21.25 -5.40
CA LEU A 128 -5.10 22.17 -4.27
C LEU A 128 -4.03 23.29 -4.29
N GLY A 129 -3.23 23.37 -5.36
CA GLY A 129 -2.23 24.43 -5.54
C GLY A 129 -0.93 24.25 -4.76
N VAL A 130 -0.69 23.09 -4.15
CA VAL A 130 0.57 22.80 -3.43
C VAL A 130 1.76 22.91 -4.38
N LYS A 131 2.77 23.68 -3.97
CA LYS A 131 4.02 23.89 -4.74
C LYS A 131 5.22 23.14 -4.16
N GLU A 132 5.16 22.79 -2.89
CA GLU A 132 6.25 22.17 -2.18
C GLU A 132 5.73 21.28 -1.04
N LEU A 133 6.31 20.09 -0.92
CA LEU A 133 5.95 19.11 0.10
C LEU A 133 7.18 18.59 0.85
N ALA A 134 6.93 17.98 2.00
CA ALA A 134 7.95 17.30 2.79
C ALA A 134 7.48 15.92 3.26
N MET A 135 8.37 14.94 3.27
CA MET A 135 8.05 13.58 3.72
C MET A 135 9.20 12.93 4.50
N PRO A 136 8.95 12.46 5.74
CA PRO A 136 9.81 11.50 6.42
C PRO A 136 9.52 10.08 5.90
N THR A 137 10.54 9.29 5.62
CA THR A 137 10.35 7.95 5.03
C THR A 137 11.52 7.00 5.22
N ASN A 138 11.24 5.70 5.25
CA ASN A 138 12.23 4.61 5.25
C ASN A 138 12.62 4.11 3.85
N GLY A 139 12.08 4.70 2.77
CA GLY A 139 12.49 4.34 1.42
C GLY A 139 11.41 4.53 0.37
N ASN A 140 10.71 3.45 0.01
CA ASN A 140 9.85 3.36 -1.18
C ASN A 140 8.80 4.49 -1.32
N ALA A 141 8.27 5.00 -0.20
CA ALA A 141 7.30 6.09 -0.25
C ALA A 141 7.95 7.41 -0.69
N GLY A 142 9.14 7.73 -0.18
CA GLY A 142 9.91 8.89 -0.62
C GLY A 142 10.26 8.82 -2.09
N ALA A 143 10.76 7.66 -2.54
CA ALA A 143 11.08 7.44 -3.94
C ALA A 143 9.87 7.66 -4.86
N ALA A 144 8.74 7.02 -4.56
CA ALA A 144 7.52 7.19 -5.34
C ALA A 144 7.04 8.65 -5.35
N TRP A 145 6.92 9.29 -4.19
CA TRP A 145 6.47 10.68 -4.14
C TRP A 145 7.43 11.64 -4.85
N SER A 146 8.74 11.40 -4.81
CA SER A 146 9.72 12.21 -5.55
C SER A 146 9.51 12.12 -7.06
N VAL A 147 9.32 10.90 -7.58
CA VAL A 147 9.05 10.64 -9.01
C VAL A 147 7.79 11.38 -9.48
N TYR A 148 6.68 11.25 -8.74
CA TYR A 148 5.43 11.92 -9.12
C TYR A 148 5.48 13.43 -8.91
N SER A 149 6.15 13.92 -7.85
CA SER A 149 6.38 15.35 -7.63
C SER A 149 7.19 15.99 -8.75
N ALA A 150 8.24 15.31 -9.23
CA ALA A 150 9.02 15.78 -10.38
C ALA A 150 8.14 15.89 -11.64
N ARG A 151 7.29 14.88 -11.91
CA ARG A 151 6.32 14.91 -13.01
C ARG A 151 5.29 16.03 -12.89
N ALA A 152 4.93 16.40 -11.66
CA ALA A 152 3.94 17.44 -11.35
C ALA A 152 4.53 18.86 -11.31
N GLY A 153 5.86 19.01 -11.30
CA GLY A 153 6.51 20.30 -11.04
C GLY A 153 6.37 20.77 -9.58
N ILE A 154 6.19 19.84 -8.64
CA ILE A 154 6.11 20.11 -7.20
C ILE A 154 7.48 19.82 -6.58
N LYS A 155 7.99 20.73 -5.76
CA LYS A 155 9.24 20.50 -5.02
C LYS A 155 9.03 19.45 -3.93
N ALA A 156 9.91 18.46 -3.86
CA ALA A 156 9.85 17.40 -2.85
C ALA A 156 11.05 17.47 -1.91
N ASN A 157 10.80 17.64 -0.62
CA ASN A 157 11.78 17.54 0.46
C ASN A 157 11.65 16.16 1.11
N ILE A 158 12.65 15.30 0.93
CA ILE A 158 12.61 13.92 1.42
C ILE A 158 13.65 13.75 2.52
N ILE A 159 13.20 13.33 3.70
CA ILE A 159 14.06 13.14 4.86
C ILE A 159 14.07 11.64 5.16
N MET A 160 15.24 11.02 5.04
CA MET A 160 15.45 9.59 5.29
C MET A 160 16.48 9.37 6.40
N PRO A 161 16.35 8.28 7.18
CA PRO A 161 17.44 7.85 8.04
C PRO A 161 18.64 7.34 7.21
N GLU A 162 19.85 7.36 7.80
CA GLU A 162 21.10 6.95 7.15
C GLU A 162 21.15 5.45 6.80
N ASP A 163 20.20 4.64 7.25
CA ASP A 163 20.05 3.21 6.95
C ASP A 163 19.08 2.92 5.79
N ALA A 164 18.27 3.88 5.35
CA ALA A 164 17.27 3.70 4.28
C ALA A 164 17.89 3.09 3.01
N PRO A 165 17.24 2.17 2.26
CA PRO A 165 17.90 1.47 1.15
C PRO A 165 18.51 2.40 0.09
N LYS A 166 19.77 2.16 -0.30
CA LYS A 166 20.50 2.98 -1.30
C LYS A 166 19.70 3.20 -2.59
N ILE A 167 18.99 2.18 -3.06
CA ILE A 167 18.16 2.26 -4.27
C ILE A 167 17.12 3.39 -4.17
N THR A 168 16.47 3.54 -3.01
CA THR A 168 15.44 4.57 -2.81
C THR A 168 16.02 5.96 -2.64
N ARG A 169 17.21 6.08 -2.02
CA ARG A 169 17.96 7.35 -1.98
C ARG A 169 18.33 7.82 -3.38
N ASN A 170 18.82 6.89 -4.21
CA ASN A 170 19.22 7.17 -5.58
C ASN A 170 18.04 7.63 -6.43
N GLU A 171 16.85 7.02 -6.28
CA GLU A 171 15.64 7.47 -6.97
C GLU A 171 15.23 8.89 -6.57
N CYS A 172 15.23 9.19 -5.27
CA CYS A 172 14.95 10.56 -4.79
C CYS A 172 15.93 11.57 -5.40
N ALA A 173 17.24 11.29 -5.33
CA ALA A 173 18.26 12.19 -5.88
C ALA A 173 18.14 12.34 -7.40
N ALA A 174 17.93 11.24 -8.14
CA ALA A 174 17.83 11.24 -9.60
C ALA A 174 16.62 12.04 -10.13
N THR A 175 15.54 12.11 -9.35
CA THR A 175 14.34 12.89 -9.69
C THR A 175 14.45 14.38 -9.35
N GLY A 176 15.56 14.81 -8.73
CA GLY A 176 15.78 16.18 -8.31
C GLY A 176 15.09 16.56 -6.99
N ALA A 177 14.64 15.57 -6.19
CA ALA A 177 14.14 15.85 -4.85
C ALA A 177 15.28 16.31 -3.93
N GLN A 178 14.96 17.20 -2.99
CA GLN A 178 15.88 17.60 -1.93
C GLN A 178 15.96 16.48 -0.88
N LEU A 179 16.95 15.61 -1.01
CA LEU A 179 17.16 14.48 -0.12
C LEU A 179 18.09 14.85 1.05
N TYR A 180 17.61 14.65 2.27
CA TYR A 180 18.36 14.85 3.50
C TYR A 180 18.48 13.51 4.26
N LEU A 181 19.70 13.18 4.71
CA LEU A 181 19.95 12.00 5.53
C LEU A 181 20.12 12.38 7.00
N VAL A 182 19.45 11.63 7.87
CA VAL A 182 19.49 11.83 9.33
C VAL A 182 20.21 10.66 9.97
N LYS A 183 21.19 10.95 10.83
CA LYS A 183 21.83 9.96 11.71
C LYS A 183 20.90 9.65 12.88
N GLY A 184 19.89 8.83 12.63
CA GLY A 184 18.82 8.52 13.58
C GLY A 184 17.73 7.67 12.95
N LEU A 185 16.57 7.60 13.61
CA LEU A 185 15.45 6.79 13.16
C LEU A 185 14.45 7.60 12.32
N ILE A 186 13.51 6.92 11.67
CA ILE A 186 12.39 7.57 10.95
C ILE A 186 11.58 8.53 11.84
N SER A 187 11.47 8.22 13.13
CA SER A 187 10.79 9.08 14.10
C SER A 187 11.50 10.43 14.23
N ASP A 188 12.83 10.47 14.16
CA ASP A 188 13.62 11.71 14.17
C ASP A 188 13.46 12.49 12.87
N CYS A 189 13.43 11.80 11.73
CA CYS A 189 13.07 12.41 10.44
C CYS A 189 11.69 13.09 10.52
N GLY A 190 10.71 12.44 11.16
CA GLY A 190 9.37 12.98 11.37
C GLY A 190 9.33 14.23 12.25
N LYS A 191 10.14 14.27 13.33
CA LYS A 191 10.29 15.46 14.18
C LYS A 191 10.87 16.63 13.40
N ILE A 192 11.91 16.39 12.59
CA ILE A 192 12.54 17.42 11.73
C ILE A 192 11.51 17.98 10.75
N VAL A 193 10.79 17.12 10.03
CA VAL A 193 9.74 17.56 9.11
C VAL A 193 8.71 18.41 9.84
N GLY A 194 8.16 17.92 10.97
CA GLY A 194 7.16 18.63 11.75
C GLY A 194 7.60 20.01 12.24
N ALA A 195 8.86 20.15 12.67
CA ALA A 195 9.42 21.43 13.08
C ALA A 195 9.60 22.40 11.90
N SER A 196 9.85 21.89 10.70
CA SER A 196 10.10 22.67 9.48
C SER A 196 8.84 23.10 8.72
N LEU A 197 7.67 22.50 8.99
CA LEU A 197 6.45 22.78 8.22
C LEU A 197 6.04 24.26 8.28
N LYS A 198 5.95 24.83 9.49
CA LYS A 198 5.42 26.19 9.69
C LYS A 198 6.33 27.26 9.09
N SER A 199 7.65 27.10 9.21
CA SER A 199 8.62 28.08 8.73
C SER A 199 8.80 28.06 7.21
N ASN A 200 8.56 26.91 6.56
CA ASN A 200 8.77 26.75 5.12
C ASN A 200 7.46 26.68 4.30
N GLY A 201 6.30 26.59 4.95
CA GLY A 201 5.01 26.48 4.27
C GLY A 201 4.82 25.16 3.50
N TRP A 202 5.53 24.11 3.92
CA TRP A 202 5.51 22.80 3.27
C TRP A 202 4.20 22.06 3.50
N PHE A 203 3.71 21.37 2.48
CA PHE A 203 2.66 20.37 2.64
C PHE A 203 3.25 19.11 3.26
N ASP A 204 2.72 18.67 4.41
CA ASP A 204 3.17 17.45 5.07
C ASP A 204 2.61 16.21 4.34
N ALA A 205 3.48 15.51 3.63
CA ALA A 205 3.14 14.27 2.95
C ALA A 205 3.53 13.03 3.78
N SER A 206 3.69 13.16 5.10
CA SER A 206 3.85 12.01 5.99
C SER A 206 2.69 11.02 5.84
N THR A 207 2.96 9.75 6.10
CA THR A 207 1.96 8.69 5.96
C THR A 207 0.71 8.96 6.81
N LEU A 208 -0.44 9.04 6.13
CA LEU A 208 -1.77 9.31 6.69
C LEU A 208 -1.99 10.72 7.27
N LYS A 209 -1.03 11.63 7.12
CA LYS A 209 -1.29 13.05 7.42
C LYS A 209 -2.04 13.74 6.29
N GLU A 210 -1.65 13.44 5.06
CA GLU A 210 -2.50 13.77 3.91
C GLU A 210 -3.56 12.69 3.67
N PRO A 211 -4.82 13.07 3.33
CA PRO A 211 -5.94 12.12 3.26
C PRO A 211 -5.95 11.20 2.03
N TYR A 212 -5.21 11.54 0.98
CA TYR A 212 -5.52 11.09 -0.39
C TYR A 212 -4.72 9.86 -0.83
N ARG A 213 -3.59 9.50 -0.21
CA ARG A 213 -2.87 8.26 -0.55
C ARG A 213 -3.69 6.99 -0.35
N ILE A 214 -4.65 7.00 0.58
CA ILE A 214 -5.54 5.86 0.79
C ILE A 214 -6.30 5.59 -0.50
N GLU A 215 -6.83 6.64 -1.13
CA GLU A 215 -7.64 6.55 -2.34
C GLU A 215 -6.84 6.03 -3.53
N GLY A 216 -5.54 6.33 -3.61
CA GLY A 216 -4.66 5.65 -4.57
C GLY A 216 -4.56 4.16 -4.29
N LYS A 217 -4.31 3.77 -3.04
CA LYS A 217 -4.10 2.36 -2.67
C LYS A 217 -5.37 1.52 -2.68
N LYS A 218 -6.53 2.12 -2.44
CA LYS A 218 -7.83 1.43 -2.48
C LYS A 218 -8.10 0.81 -3.85
N THR A 219 -7.53 1.37 -4.91
CA THR A 219 -7.63 0.82 -6.26
C THR A 219 -7.09 -0.61 -6.38
N MET A 220 -6.21 -1.08 -5.47
CA MET A 220 -5.87 -2.51 -5.41
C MET A 220 -7.10 -3.38 -5.13
N GLY A 221 -7.97 -2.96 -4.21
CA GLY A 221 -9.22 -3.66 -3.90
C GLY A 221 -10.24 -3.58 -5.04
N LEU A 222 -10.34 -2.41 -5.70
CA LEU A 222 -11.18 -2.24 -6.89
C LEU A 222 -10.74 -3.16 -8.04
N GLU A 223 -9.43 -3.26 -8.27
CA GLU A 223 -8.86 -4.14 -9.28
C GLU A 223 -9.03 -5.61 -8.93
N ILE A 224 -8.81 -6.02 -7.69
CA ILE A 224 -9.05 -7.41 -7.26
C ILE A 224 -10.52 -7.78 -7.53
N ALA A 225 -11.47 -6.93 -7.16
CA ALA A 225 -12.87 -7.18 -7.43
C ALA A 225 -13.14 -7.26 -8.94
N GLU A 226 -12.69 -6.27 -9.73
CA GLU A 226 -12.95 -6.25 -11.17
C GLU A 226 -12.30 -7.44 -11.91
N GLN A 227 -11.06 -7.78 -11.58
CA GLN A 227 -10.32 -8.88 -12.22
C GLN A 227 -10.86 -10.27 -11.87
N LEU A 228 -11.63 -10.37 -10.78
CA LEU A 228 -12.40 -11.55 -10.41
C LEU A 228 -13.88 -11.43 -10.80
N GLU A 229 -14.20 -10.58 -11.78
CA GLU A 229 -15.57 -10.39 -12.30
C GLU A 229 -16.60 -9.98 -11.24
N PHE A 230 -16.12 -9.33 -10.18
CA PHE A 230 -16.84 -8.91 -8.98
C PHE A 230 -17.28 -10.08 -8.08
N GLU A 231 -16.69 -11.26 -8.25
CA GLU A 231 -16.75 -12.37 -7.29
C GLU A 231 -15.55 -12.28 -6.34
N LEU A 232 -15.79 -11.68 -5.18
CA LEU A 232 -14.75 -11.42 -4.19
C LEU A 232 -14.07 -12.72 -3.71
N PRO A 233 -12.76 -12.69 -3.42
CA PRO A 233 -12.07 -13.83 -2.83
C PRO A 233 -12.50 -14.06 -1.38
N ASP A 234 -12.26 -15.26 -0.84
CA ASP A 234 -12.58 -15.58 0.55
C ASP A 234 -11.60 -14.93 1.53
N VAL A 235 -10.34 -14.76 1.12
CA VAL A 235 -9.25 -14.22 1.96
C VAL A 235 -8.35 -13.29 1.14
N ILE A 236 -8.01 -12.13 1.72
CA ILE A 236 -6.96 -11.24 1.20
C ILE A 236 -5.89 -11.07 2.26
N ILE A 237 -4.65 -11.40 1.91
CA ILE A 237 -3.49 -11.35 2.81
C ILE A 237 -2.58 -10.19 2.40
N TYR A 238 -2.40 -9.24 3.31
CA TYR A 238 -1.70 -7.98 3.03
C TYR A 238 -0.54 -7.75 4.02
N PRO A 239 0.66 -7.36 3.54
CA PRO A 239 1.78 -7.06 4.41
C PRO A 239 1.66 -5.65 5.01
N THR A 240 1.66 -5.59 6.34
CA THR A 240 1.23 -4.44 7.13
C THR A 240 2.40 -3.76 7.85
N GLY A 241 2.91 -2.70 7.22
CA GLY A 241 3.68 -1.66 7.92
C GLY A 241 2.74 -0.58 8.41
N GLY A 242 2.66 0.54 7.69
CA GLY A 242 1.73 1.64 7.99
C GLY A 242 0.25 1.37 7.72
N GLY A 243 -0.16 0.16 7.31
CA GLY A 243 -1.57 -0.23 7.16
C GLY A 243 -2.38 0.39 6.02
N VAL A 244 -1.87 1.41 5.33
CA VAL A 244 -2.66 2.19 4.34
C VAL A 244 -3.29 1.34 3.22
N GLY A 245 -2.61 0.27 2.78
CA GLY A 245 -3.13 -0.59 1.71
C GLY A 245 -4.34 -1.42 2.15
N ILE A 246 -4.26 -2.11 3.29
CA ILE A 246 -5.39 -2.88 3.85
C ILE A 246 -6.57 -1.98 4.22
N ILE A 247 -6.31 -0.78 4.75
CA ILE A 247 -7.35 0.25 4.98
C ILE A 247 -8.04 0.62 3.66
N GLY A 248 -7.25 0.86 2.61
CA GLY A 248 -7.76 1.16 1.28
C GLY A 248 -8.58 0.00 0.70
N ILE A 249 -8.08 -1.23 0.74
CA ILE A 249 -8.79 -2.42 0.26
C ILE A 249 -10.13 -2.56 0.98
N TYR A 250 -10.14 -2.45 2.31
CA TYR A 250 -11.36 -2.50 3.10
C TYR A 250 -12.38 -1.42 2.68
N LYS A 251 -11.91 -0.17 2.50
CA LYS A 251 -12.73 0.93 2.01
C LYS A 251 -13.30 0.65 0.63
N ALA A 252 -12.48 0.20 -0.31
CA ALA A 252 -12.89 -0.11 -1.68
C ALA A 252 -14.00 -1.17 -1.73
N LEU A 253 -13.85 -2.24 -0.95
CA LEU A 253 -14.82 -3.34 -0.94
C LEU A 253 -16.16 -2.92 -0.34
N ASN A 254 -16.16 -2.07 0.70
CA ASN A 254 -17.38 -1.47 1.23
C ASN A 254 -18.06 -0.53 0.22
N GLU A 255 -17.29 0.36 -0.42
CA GLU A 255 -17.83 1.26 -1.44
C GLU A 255 -18.44 0.49 -2.62
N LEU A 256 -17.79 -0.58 -3.09
CA LEU A 256 -18.34 -1.45 -4.14
C LEU A 256 -19.62 -2.16 -3.69
N LYS A 257 -19.71 -2.56 -2.42
CA LYS A 257 -20.90 -3.22 -1.84
C LYS A 257 -22.07 -2.25 -1.77
N GLU A 258 -21.81 -1.01 -1.34
CA GLU A 258 -22.81 0.05 -1.26
C GLU A 258 -23.31 0.49 -2.65
N ILE A 259 -22.41 0.62 -3.63
CA ILE A 259 -22.77 0.85 -5.05
C ILE A 259 -23.57 -0.34 -5.63
N GLY A 260 -23.40 -1.54 -5.07
CA GLY A 260 -24.09 -2.76 -5.51
C GLY A 260 -23.37 -3.52 -6.63
N LEU A 261 -22.06 -3.28 -6.82
CA LEU A 261 -21.24 -4.03 -7.78
C LEU A 261 -20.78 -5.39 -7.26
N VAL A 262 -20.65 -5.52 -5.93
CA VAL A 262 -20.33 -6.77 -5.23
C VAL A 262 -21.44 -7.08 -4.22
N GLN A 263 -21.61 -8.35 -3.90
CA GLN A 263 -22.64 -8.83 -2.96
C GLN A 263 -22.04 -9.86 -2.00
N GLY A 264 -22.75 -10.13 -0.90
CA GLY A 264 -22.34 -11.12 0.09
C GLY A 264 -21.37 -10.60 1.16
N GLU A 265 -20.70 -11.54 1.82
CA GLU A 265 -19.69 -11.26 2.83
C GLU A 265 -18.43 -10.68 2.21
N LEU A 266 -17.74 -9.82 2.96
CA LEU A 266 -16.44 -9.32 2.54
C LEU A 266 -15.35 -10.39 2.75
N PRO A 267 -14.28 -10.39 1.94
CA PRO A 267 -13.11 -11.21 2.18
C PRO A 267 -12.59 -11.01 3.59
N ARG A 268 -12.19 -12.10 4.25
CA ARG A 268 -11.44 -12.02 5.51
C ARG A 268 -10.10 -11.37 5.24
N LEU A 269 -9.85 -10.24 5.90
CA LEU A 269 -8.61 -9.50 5.71
C LEU A 269 -7.54 -9.95 6.71
N VAL A 270 -6.34 -10.24 6.20
CA VAL A 270 -5.22 -10.67 7.03
C VAL A 270 -4.12 -9.61 7.00
N ALA A 271 -3.74 -9.11 8.17
CA ALA A 271 -2.59 -8.22 8.36
C ALA A 271 -1.34 -9.04 8.71
N VAL A 272 -0.30 -8.97 7.88
CA VAL A 272 0.95 -9.70 8.12
C VAL A 272 2.06 -8.76 8.55
N GLN A 273 2.76 -9.06 9.64
CA GLN A 273 3.91 -8.29 10.11
C GLN A 273 5.13 -9.19 10.33
N ALA A 274 6.32 -8.59 10.39
CA ALA A 274 7.52 -9.29 10.80
C ALA A 274 7.50 -9.52 12.32
N GLU A 275 8.01 -10.65 12.80
CA GLU A 275 8.01 -11.04 14.21
C GLU A 275 8.58 -9.94 15.13
N HIS A 276 9.73 -9.38 14.74
CA HIS A 276 10.43 -8.31 15.47
C HIS A 276 9.95 -6.89 15.13
N CYS A 277 8.78 -6.76 14.50
CA CYS A 277 8.07 -5.49 14.34
C CYS A 277 6.57 -5.75 14.11
N SER A 278 5.88 -6.22 15.15
CA SER A 278 4.51 -6.75 15.07
C SER A 278 3.46 -6.03 15.94
N PRO A 279 3.41 -4.67 15.99
CA PRO A 279 2.50 -3.94 16.88
C PRO A 279 1.00 -4.19 16.64
N ILE A 280 0.57 -4.45 15.40
CA ILE A 280 -0.82 -4.78 15.06
C ILE A 280 -1.15 -6.20 15.51
N VAL A 281 -0.22 -7.16 15.34
CA VAL A 281 -0.42 -8.54 15.79
C VAL A 281 -0.62 -8.56 17.31
N LYS A 282 0.29 -7.91 18.06
CA LYS A 282 0.18 -7.79 19.52
C LYS A 282 -1.15 -7.16 19.94
N ALA A 283 -1.57 -6.07 19.29
CA ALA A 283 -2.82 -5.41 19.60
C ALA A 283 -4.05 -6.27 19.28
N PHE A 284 -4.00 -7.05 18.21
CA PHE A 284 -5.06 -7.98 17.81
C PHE A 284 -5.23 -9.13 18.80
N GLU A 285 -4.12 -9.74 19.23
CA GLU A 285 -4.10 -10.81 20.24
C GLU A 285 -4.59 -10.31 21.62
N GLU A 286 -4.31 -9.05 21.95
CA GLU A 286 -4.77 -8.39 23.17
C GLU A 286 -6.19 -7.79 23.03
N HIS A 287 -6.87 -7.98 21.89
CA HIS A 287 -8.20 -7.43 21.59
C HIS A 287 -8.31 -5.91 21.80
N LYS A 288 -7.27 -5.17 21.43
CA LYS A 288 -7.22 -3.71 21.52
C LYS A 288 -7.73 -3.04 20.25
N ASP A 289 -8.17 -1.79 20.40
CA ASP A 289 -8.59 -0.91 19.30
C ASP A 289 -7.44 -0.11 18.68
N ALA A 290 -6.26 -0.11 19.30
CA ALA A 290 -5.07 0.55 18.82
C ALA A 290 -3.82 -0.21 19.26
N SER A 291 -2.75 -0.09 18.47
CA SER A 291 -1.45 -0.65 18.80
C SER A 291 -0.66 0.24 19.74
N GLU A 292 0.38 -0.31 20.36
CA GLU A 292 1.38 0.45 21.09
C GLU A 292 2.66 0.57 20.25
N PHE A 293 3.56 1.47 20.65
CA PHE A 293 4.86 1.57 19.98
C PHE A 293 5.67 0.28 20.23
N TYR A 294 6.24 -0.27 19.16
CA TYR A 294 7.08 -1.47 19.22
C TYR A 294 8.56 -1.06 19.34
N GLU A 295 9.19 -1.36 20.47
CA GLU A 295 10.59 -1.02 20.72
C GLU A 295 11.55 -1.91 19.91
N ASP A 296 12.74 -1.38 19.59
CA ASP A 296 13.84 -2.10 18.94
C ASP A 296 13.48 -2.86 17.64
N SER A 297 12.57 -2.28 16.86
CA SER A 297 12.00 -2.91 15.66
C SER A 297 13.03 -3.14 14.55
N HIS A 298 13.12 -4.36 14.04
CA HIS A 298 14.01 -4.72 12.94
C HIS A 298 13.42 -5.87 12.09
N THR A 299 13.74 -5.87 10.79
CA THR A 299 13.41 -6.96 9.85
C THR A 299 14.08 -6.68 8.50
N ILE A 300 14.38 -7.72 7.72
CA ILE A 300 14.78 -7.60 6.32
C ILE A 300 13.69 -6.97 5.43
N ALA A 301 12.42 -7.04 5.84
CA ALA A 301 11.28 -6.50 5.11
C ALA A 301 11.01 -5.04 5.54
N PHE A 302 11.90 -4.12 5.14
CA PHE A 302 11.89 -2.73 5.62
C PHE A 302 10.56 -1.98 5.41
N GLY A 303 9.75 -2.36 4.41
CA GLY A 303 8.45 -1.74 4.14
C GLY A 303 7.39 -2.05 5.19
N ILE A 304 7.58 -3.11 5.99
CA ILE A 304 6.77 -3.47 7.15
C ILE A 304 7.47 -3.24 8.50
N ASN A 305 8.70 -2.71 8.52
CA ASN A 305 9.38 -2.25 9.73
C ASN A 305 8.80 -0.88 10.19
N VAL A 306 7.57 -0.91 10.72
CA VAL A 306 6.85 0.28 11.20
C VAL A 306 6.37 0.04 12.64
N PRO A 307 7.09 0.58 13.64
CA PRO A 307 6.83 0.27 15.05
C PRO A 307 5.54 0.89 15.59
N LYS A 308 5.00 1.91 14.92
CA LYS A 308 3.71 2.52 15.24
C LYS A 308 3.11 3.19 14.00
N ALA A 309 1.95 2.71 13.57
CA ALA A 309 1.20 3.31 12.47
C ALA A 309 0.16 4.31 13.01
N LEU A 310 -0.01 5.45 12.33
CA LEU A 310 -1.03 6.45 12.68
C LEU A 310 -2.46 5.92 12.47
N GLY A 311 -2.67 5.04 11.49
CA GLY A 311 -3.96 4.43 11.16
C GLY A 311 -4.13 3.01 11.69
N ASP A 312 -3.39 2.62 12.72
CA ASP A 312 -3.46 1.27 13.32
C ASP A 312 -4.88 0.86 13.71
N PHE A 313 -5.66 1.76 14.30
CA PHE A 313 -7.06 1.53 14.67
C PHE A 313 -7.95 1.23 13.46
N LEU A 314 -7.63 1.79 12.29
CA LEU A 314 -8.36 1.48 11.05
C LEU A 314 -7.97 0.09 10.50
N VAL A 315 -6.72 -0.33 10.68
CA VAL A 315 -6.29 -1.69 10.35
C VAL A 315 -7.01 -2.70 11.25
N LEU A 316 -6.94 -2.50 12.56
CA LEU A 316 -7.60 -3.36 13.55
C LEU A 316 -9.11 -3.46 13.29
N LYS A 317 -9.77 -2.32 13.08
CA LYS A 317 -11.18 -2.29 12.66
C LYS A 317 -11.43 -3.16 11.42
N SER A 318 -10.63 -3.01 10.36
CA SER A 318 -10.84 -3.76 9.11
C SER A 318 -10.70 -5.27 9.28
N ILE A 319 -9.77 -5.74 10.12
CA ILE A 319 -9.59 -7.18 10.36
C ILE A 319 -10.64 -7.71 11.33
N TYR A 320 -11.09 -6.94 12.32
CA TYR A 320 -12.19 -7.37 13.19
C TYR A 320 -13.52 -7.46 12.44
N GLU A 321 -13.89 -6.43 11.68
CA GLU A 321 -15.17 -6.38 10.96
C GLU A 321 -15.29 -7.40 9.82
N THR A 322 -14.16 -7.90 9.32
CA THR A 322 -14.13 -8.94 8.27
C THR A 322 -13.89 -10.35 8.82
N ASN A 323 -13.90 -10.55 10.15
CA ASN A 323 -13.51 -11.82 10.79
C ASN A 323 -12.14 -12.33 10.30
N GLY A 324 -11.24 -11.37 10.12
CA GLY A 324 -9.87 -11.53 9.65
C GLY A 324 -8.90 -11.98 10.73
N ALA A 325 -7.61 -11.80 10.46
CA ALA A 325 -6.53 -12.18 11.37
C ALA A 325 -5.33 -11.22 11.29
N ALA A 326 -4.48 -11.24 12.31
CA ALA A 326 -3.15 -10.66 12.27
C ALA A 326 -2.12 -11.77 12.50
N VAL A 327 -1.06 -11.82 11.67
CA VAL A 327 -0.06 -12.89 11.69
C VAL A 327 1.35 -12.31 11.69
N ALA A 328 2.20 -12.81 12.58
CA ALA A 328 3.63 -12.54 12.57
C ALA A 328 4.41 -13.64 11.83
N VAL A 329 5.41 -13.24 11.05
CA VAL A 329 6.34 -14.15 10.35
C VAL A 329 7.79 -13.76 10.61
N THR A 330 8.68 -14.74 10.70
CA THR A 330 10.11 -14.50 10.94
C THR A 330 10.82 -14.11 9.65
N ASP A 331 11.99 -13.47 9.76
CA ASP A 331 12.82 -13.14 8.60
C ASP A 331 13.27 -14.41 7.83
N ASP A 332 13.49 -15.53 8.55
CA ASP A 332 13.82 -16.82 7.94
C ASP A 332 12.65 -17.37 7.11
N GLU A 333 11.42 -17.29 7.62
CA GLU A 333 10.21 -17.69 6.89
C GLU A 333 9.98 -16.83 5.64
N ILE A 334 10.31 -15.54 5.72
CA ILE A 334 10.28 -14.62 4.58
C ILE A 334 11.31 -15.04 3.53
N ILE A 335 12.55 -15.34 3.92
CA ILE A 335 13.60 -15.79 3.00
C ILE A 335 13.26 -17.13 2.35
N GLU A 336 12.73 -18.08 3.13
CA GLU A 336 12.27 -19.37 2.60
C GLU A 336 11.17 -19.16 1.57
N SER A 337 10.18 -18.32 1.89
CA SER A 337 9.06 -18.00 1.01
C SER A 337 9.51 -17.27 -0.26
N LEU A 338 10.51 -16.38 -0.18
CA LEU A 338 11.13 -15.75 -1.35
C LEU A 338 11.74 -16.80 -2.28
N ARG A 339 12.52 -17.75 -1.73
CA ARG A 339 13.15 -18.81 -2.52
C ARG A 339 12.11 -19.73 -3.14
N GLU A 340 11.09 -20.12 -2.38
CA GLU A 340 10.02 -21.00 -2.85
C GLU A 340 9.23 -20.35 -3.99
N LEU A 341 8.78 -19.10 -3.84
CA LEU A 341 8.09 -18.36 -4.89
C LEU A 341 8.95 -18.16 -6.15
N ALA A 342 10.25 -17.93 -5.99
CA ALA A 342 11.16 -17.76 -7.12
C ALA A 342 11.42 -19.08 -7.86
N THR A 343 11.60 -20.18 -7.14
CA THR A 343 11.98 -21.48 -7.72
C THR A 343 10.80 -22.26 -8.27
N GLU A 344 9.63 -22.17 -7.64
CA GLU A 344 8.45 -22.97 -7.99
C GLU A 344 7.49 -22.23 -8.95
N GLU A 345 7.45 -20.90 -8.90
CA GLU A 345 6.54 -20.07 -9.73
C GLU A 345 7.28 -19.15 -10.71
N GLY A 346 8.59 -18.97 -10.56
CA GLY A 346 9.34 -18.00 -11.34
C GLY A 346 9.02 -16.54 -10.99
N THR A 347 8.50 -16.29 -9.78
CA THR A 347 8.11 -14.94 -9.34
C THR A 347 9.19 -14.34 -8.44
N PHE A 348 9.69 -13.16 -8.80
CA PHE A 348 10.69 -12.44 -8.00
C PHE A 348 10.06 -11.27 -7.26
N VAL A 349 9.46 -11.59 -6.11
CA VAL A 349 8.67 -10.68 -5.26
C VAL A 349 9.52 -9.94 -4.24
N CYS A 350 8.96 -8.91 -3.60
CA CYS A 350 9.62 -8.27 -2.46
C CYS A 350 9.47 -9.10 -1.17
N PRO A 351 10.30 -8.86 -0.13
CA PRO A 351 10.21 -9.57 1.16
C PRO A 351 8.84 -9.42 1.82
N GLU A 352 8.19 -8.26 1.69
CA GLU A 352 6.83 -8.02 2.18
C GLU A 352 5.80 -8.89 1.45
N GLY A 353 5.97 -9.10 0.14
CA GLY A 353 5.14 -10.02 -0.63
C GLY A 353 5.33 -11.46 -0.17
N ALA A 354 6.58 -11.89 0.01
CA ALA A 354 6.89 -13.23 0.51
C ALA A 354 6.37 -13.47 1.95
N ALA A 355 6.33 -12.43 2.79
CA ALA A 355 5.72 -12.50 4.12
C ALA A 355 4.24 -12.94 4.05
N THR A 356 3.49 -12.47 3.04
CA THR A 356 2.09 -12.90 2.87
C THR A 356 1.97 -14.38 2.54
N PHE A 357 2.91 -14.93 1.76
CA PHE A 357 2.94 -16.35 1.45
C PHE A 357 3.32 -17.20 2.67
N ALA A 358 4.31 -16.75 3.45
CA ALA A 358 4.64 -17.37 4.75
C ALA A 358 3.42 -17.42 5.69
N ALA A 359 2.68 -16.31 5.79
CA ALA A 359 1.45 -16.25 6.57
C ALA A 359 0.35 -17.17 6.03
N ALA A 360 0.19 -17.29 4.70
CA ALA A 360 -0.76 -18.20 4.08
C ALA A 360 -0.51 -19.66 4.48
N LYS A 361 0.77 -20.09 4.49
CA LYS A 361 1.17 -21.43 4.95
C LYS A 361 0.74 -21.68 6.41
N LYS A 362 1.01 -20.73 7.31
CA LYS A 362 0.58 -20.82 8.72
C LYS A 362 -0.93 -20.87 8.88
N LEU A 363 -1.65 -19.98 8.20
CA LEU A 363 -3.11 -19.89 8.28
C LEU A 363 -3.81 -21.11 7.69
N ARG A 364 -3.19 -21.78 6.71
CA ARG A 364 -3.68 -23.07 6.21
C ARG A 364 -3.52 -24.17 7.26
N GLN A 365 -2.37 -24.25 7.93
CA GLN A 365 -2.13 -25.21 9.01
C GLN A 365 -3.05 -25.00 10.22
N GLN A 366 -3.42 -23.76 10.50
CA GLN A 366 -4.35 -23.37 11.56
C GLN A 366 -5.83 -23.54 11.16
N GLU A 367 -6.09 -24.08 9.97
CA GLU A 367 -7.43 -24.21 9.38
C GLU A 367 -8.19 -22.88 9.24
N PHE A 368 -7.53 -21.73 9.33
CA PHE A 368 -8.15 -20.45 9.00
C PHE A 368 -8.45 -20.41 7.50
N ILE A 369 -7.48 -20.76 6.65
CA ILE A 369 -7.68 -20.96 5.22
C ILE A 369 -8.20 -22.38 4.98
N LYS A 370 -9.38 -22.50 4.35
CA LYS A 370 -10.01 -23.75 3.95
C LYS A 370 -9.54 -24.15 2.54
N ALA A 371 -9.68 -25.44 2.20
CA ALA A 371 -9.17 -26.01 0.95
C ALA A 371 -9.77 -25.34 -0.31
N ASN A 372 -11.01 -24.91 -0.22
CA ASN A 372 -11.74 -24.31 -1.33
C ASN A 372 -11.64 -22.77 -1.36
N ASP A 373 -11.04 -22.15 -0.34
CA ASP A 373 -10.93 -20.69 -0.26
C ASP A 373 -10.11 -20.17 -1.44
N ARG A 374 -10.64 -19.16 -2.14
CA ARG A 374 -9.88 -18.32 -3.07
C ARG A 374 -9.09 -17.32 -2.23
N VAL A 375 -7.76 -17.41 -2.29
CA VAL A 375 -6.85 -16.60 -1.47
C VAL A 375 -6.04 -15.67 -2.36
N VAL A 376 -6.00 -14.38 -2.02
CA VAL A 376 -5.19 -13.39 -2.73
C VAL A 376 -4.07 -12.87 -1.84
N LEU A 377 -2.83 -13.08 -2.27
CA LEU A 377 -1.62 -12.52 -1.69
C LEU A 377 -1.29 -11.16 -2.31
N LEU A 378 -0.92 -10.17 -1.50
CA LEU A 378 -0.50 -8.86 -2.00
C LEU A 378 1.02 -8.80 -2.05
N ASN A 379 1.60 -8.95 -3.24
CA ASN A 379 2.99 -8.57 -3.45
C ASN A 379 3.08 -7.06 -3.67
N THR A 380 3.75 -6.34 -2.77
CA THR A 380 3.73 -4.86 -2.77
C THR A 380 4.87 -4.21 -3.53
N GLY A 381 5.82 -4.99 -4.06
CA GLY A 381 6.93 -4.47 -4.85
C GLY A 381 7.73 -5.57 -5.55
N ALA A 382 8.59 -5.15 -6.47
CA ALA A 382 9.44 -6.08 -7.20
C ALA A 382 10.65 -6.50 -6.37
N GLY A 383 11.08 -7.76 -6.49
CA GLY A 383 12.28 -8.26 -5.82
C GLY A 383 13.55 -7.48 -6.18
N ILE A 384 13.62 -6.91 -7.39
CA ILE A 384 14.73 -6.06 -7.84
C ILE A 384 14.90 -4.76 -7.03
N LYS A 385 13.87 -4.35 -6.26
CA LYS A 385 13.96 -3.24 -5.31
C LYS A 385 14.71 -3.60 -4.02
N TYR A 386 15.06 -4.88 -3.86
CA TYR A 386 15.65 -5.47 -2.67
C TYR A 386 16.90 -6.29 -3.04
N PRO A 387 17.92 -5.66 -3.69
CA PRO A 387 19.05 -6.37 -4.27
C PRO A 387 19.89 -7.13 -3.24
N ASP A 388 19.84 -6.72 -1.97
CA ASP A 388 20.70 -7.25 -0.91
C ASP A 388 20.00 -8.28 -0.01
N THR A 389 18.72 -8.60 -0.25
CA THR A 389 17.96 -9.52 0.63
C THR A 389 18.35 -10.98 0.44
N LEU A 390 18.50 -11.44 -0.81
CA LEU A 390 18.98 -12.79 -1.09
C LEU A 390 20.47 -12.74 -1.42
N LYS A 391 21.28 -13.31 -0.54
CA LYS A 391 22.72 -13.53 -0.79
C LYS A 391 22.91 -14.94 -1.30
N VAL A 392 23.62 -15.07 -2.42
CA VAL A 392 23.94 -16.35 -3.05
C VAL A 392 25.44 -16.38 -3.32
N GLU A 393 26.10 -17.46 -2.90
CA GLU A 393 27.45 -17.79 -3.36
C GLU A 393 27.31 -18.64 -4.62
N VAL A 394 27.86 -18.17 -5.73
CA VAL A 394 27.82 -18.86 -7.01
C VAL A 394 29.20 -19.42 -7.36
N PRO A 395 29.31 -20.65 -7.88
CA PRO A 395 30.58 -21.20 -8.31
C PRO A 395 31.13 -20.40 -9.47
N TYR A 396 32.44 -20.14 -9.45
CA TYR A 396 33.16 -19.59 -10.58
C TYR A 396 33.51 -20.70 -11.56
N LEU A 397 33.17 -20.50 -12.82
CA LEU A 397 33.65 -21.35 -13.91
C LEU A 397 34.87 -20.70 -14.53
N GLU A 398 35.90 -21.51 -14.75
CA GLU A 398 37.02 -21.11 -15.60
C GLU A 398 36.56 -20.93 -17.04
N LYS A 399 37.29 -20.13 -17.83
CA LYS A 399 36.91 -19.79 -19.22
C LYS A 399 36.71 -21.02 -20.11
N ASP A 400 37.45 -22.09 -19.82
CA ASP A 400 37.45 -23.35 -20.59
C ASP A 400 36.65 -24.47 -19.89
N ALA A 401 35.83 -24.12 -18.89
CA ALA A 401 34.97 -25.08 -18.20
C ALA A 401 33.88 -25.62 -19.14
N VAL A 402 33.62 -26.92 -19.06
CA VAL A 402 32.49 -27.60 -19.69
C VAL A 402 31.56 -28.05 -18.58
N LEU A 403 30.28 -27.62 -18.65
CA LEU A 403 29.23 -27.92 -17.68
C LEU A 403 28.46 -29.20 -18.01
#